data_AF-A0A8S2WAK7-F1
#
_entry.id   AF-A0A8S2WAK7-F1
#
_cell.length_a   1.000
_cell.length_b   1.000
_cell.length_c   1.000
_cell.angle_alpha   90.00
_cell.angle_beta   90.00
_cell.angle_gamma   90.00
#
_symmetry.space_group_name_H-M   'P 1'
#
loop_
_entity.id
_entity.type
_entity.pdbx_description
1 polymer ?
#
loop_
_entity_poly.entity_id
_entity_poly.type
_entity_poly.pdbx_seq_one_letter_code
_entity_poly.pdbx_strand_id
1 'polypeptide(L)' 'PVFVQPLRDTTITEGQKLKLHAAINAHPEPEIIWYCNNIPLKSSRDVTITFDGQLCTLIKDDCEK' A
#
# COMPACT_ATOMS: atom_id res chain seq x y z
N PRO A 1 -1.31 -17.22 1.88
CA PRO A 1 -1.83 -16.03 1.17
C PRO A 1 -1.50 -16.14 -0.32
N VAL A 2 -2.47 -15.90 -1.19
CA VAL A 2 -2.29 -15.89 -2.65
C VAL A 2 -2.43 -14.45 -3.11
N PHE A 3 -1.39 -13.91 -3.74
CA PHE A 3 -1.50 -12.62 -4.41
C PHE A 3 -2.29 -12.82 -5.70
N VAL A 4 -3.56 -12.42 -5.66
CA VAL A 4 -4.43 -12.39 -6.85
C VAL A 4 -3.93 -11.29 -7.79
N GLN A 5 -3.49 -10.17 -7.21
CA GLN A 5 -2.84 -9.10 -7.94
C GLN A 5 -1.61 -8.62 -7.16
N PRO A 6 -0.40 -8.87 -7.67
CA PRO A 6 0.82 -8.38 -7.03
C PRO A 6 0.85 -6.85 -7.10
N LEU A 7 1.63 -6.26 -6.19
CA LEU A 7 2.02 -4.87 -6.33
C LEU A 7 2.66 -4.67 -7.70
N ARG A 8 2.34 -3.55 -8.35
CA ARG A 8 3.08 -3.11 -9.53
C ARG A 8 4.01 -1.98 -9.13
N ASP A 9 5.23 -2.06 -9.63
CA ASP A 9 6.18 -0.97 -9.58
C ASP A 9 5.53 0.27 -10.19
N THR A 10 5.43 1.32 -9.40
CA THR A 10 4.81 2.58 -9.82
C THR A 10 5.83 3.68 -9.59
N THR A 11 6.27 4.32 -10.67
CA THR A 11 7.09 5.51 -10.61
C THR A 11 6.17 6.71 -10.47
N ILE A 12 6.23 7.38 -9.32
CA ILE A 12 5.57 8.66 -9.11
C ILE A 12 6.58 9.79 -9.23
N THR A 13 6.10 10.94 -9.70
CA THR A 13 6.87 12.18 -9.69
C THR A 13 6.78 12.81 -8.30
N GLU A 14 7.90 13.35 -7.82
CA GLU A 14 8.01 14.14 -6.60
C GLU A 14 6.90 15.21 -6.56
N GLY A 15 6.16 15.29 -5.44
CA GLY A 15 4.98 16.15 -5.32
C GLY A 15 3.63 15.52 -5.74
N GLN A 16 3.61 14.28 -6.22
CA GLN A 16 2.36 13.55 -6.50
C GLN A 16 2.03 12.49 -5.44
N LYS A 17 0.74 12.20 -5.28
CA LYS A 17 0.25 11.16 -4.37
C LYS A 17 0.56 9.77 -4.93
N LEU A 18 1.30 8.96 -4.18
CA LEU A 18 1.49 7.54 -4.45
C LEU A 18 0.20 6.80 -4.15
N LYS A 19 -0.29 6.01 -5.10
CA LYS A 19 -1.42 5.10 -4.88
C LYS A 19 -1.07 3.70 -5.35
N LEU A 20 -0.95 2.77 -4.41
CA LEU A 20 -0.64 1.37 -4.66
C LEU A 20 -1.83 0.50 -4.27
N HIS A 21 -2.11 -0.52 -5.08
CA HIS A 21 -3.19 -1.46 -4.82
C HIS A 21 -2.66 -2.88 -5.06
N ALA A 22 -3.00 -3.80 -4.16
CA ALA A 22 -2.73 -5.22 -4.33
C ALA A 22 -3.95 -6.03 -3.88
N ALA A 23 -4.23 -7.14 -4.57
CA ALA A 23 -5.30 -8.05 -4.21
C ALA A 23 -4.69 -9.32 -3.62
N ILE A 24 -5.04 -9.61 -2.39
CA ILE A 24 -4.52 -10.73 -1.61
C ILE A 24 -5.70 -11.55 -1.15
N ASN A 25 -5.69 -12.83 -1.48
CA ASN A 25 -6.66 -13.79 -0.98
C ASN A 25 -5.98 -14.67 0.08
N ALA A 26 -6.41 -14.57 1.32
CA ALA A 26 -5.89 -15.40 2.40
C ALA A 26 -6.97 -15.69 3.44
N HIS A 27 -7.01 -16.95 3.89
CA HIS A 27 -7.84 -17.40 4.99
C HIS A 27 -6.99 -18.25 5.94
N PRO A 28 -6.95 -17.94 7.25
CA PRO A 28 -7.61 -16.80 7.93
C PRO A 28 -7.02 -15.43 7.52
N GLU A 29 -7.68 -14.35 7.97
CA GLU A 29 -7.40 -12.96 7.55
C GLU A 29 -5.90 -12.60 7.69
N PRO A 30 -5.24 -12.11 6.62
CA PRO A 30 -3.81 -11.84 6.64
C PRO A 30 -3.50 -10.48 7.29
N GLU A 31 -2.35 -10.37 7.94
CA GLU A 31 -1.80 -9.07 8.31
C GLU A 31 -1.11 -8.41 7.09
N ILE A 32 -1.52 -7.19 6.75
CA ILE A 32 -0.97 -6.44 5.62
C ILE A 32 0.02 -5.39 6.14
N ILE A 33 1.30 -5.55 5.79
CA ILE A 33 2.36 -4.59 6.11
C ILE A 33 2.91 -4.03 4.79
N TRP A 34 2.88 -2.70 4.66
CA TRP A 34 3.45 -2.00 3.52
C TRP A 34 4.87 -1.56 3.84
N TYR A 35 5.75 -1.60 2.84
CA TYR A 35 7.13 -1.14 2.97
C TYR A 35 7.44 -0.09 1.91
N CYS A 36 8.19 0.95 2.29
CA CYS A 36 8.75 1.94 1.37
C CYS A 36 10.24 2.06 1.68
N ASN A 37 11.10 1.82 0.70
CA ASN A 37 12.56 1.80 0.88
C ASN A 37 13.01 0.92 2.05
N ASN A 38 12.44 -0.29 2.16
CA ASN A 38 12.64 -1.24 3.25
C ASN A 38 12.20 -0.76 4.65
N ILE A 39 11.48 0.37 4.75
CA ILE A 39 10.92 0.88 5.99
C ILE A 39 9.45 0.51 6.06
N PRO A 40 8.97 -0.12 7.15
CA PRO A 40 7.56 -0.43 7.32
C PRO A 40 6.74 0.85 7.45
N LEU A 41 5.76 1.02 6.57
CA LEU A 41 4.80 2.09 6.59
C LEU A 41 3.62 1.74 7.50
N LYS A 42 3.15 2.74 8.24
CA LYS A 42 1.95 2.67 9.07
C LYS A 42 0.98 3.75 8.65
N SER A 43 -0.31 3.54 8.92
CA SER A 43 -1.33 4.57 8.77
C SER A 43 -0.93 5.81 9.57
N SER A 44 -0.76 6.94 8.89
CA SER A 44 -0.31 8.22 9.42
C SER A 44 -1.00 9.36 8.65
N ARG A 45 -0.80 10.60 9.09
CA ARG A 45 -1.30 11.82 8.43
C ARG A 45 -1.02 11.85 6.92
N ASP A 46 0.16 11.40 6.52
CA ASP A 46 0.62 11.40 5.13
C ASP A 46 0.50 10.01 4.46
N VAL A 47 0.02 8.99 5.18
CA VAL A 47 -0.05 7.59 4.72
C VAL A 47 -1.39 6.95 5.09
N THR A 48 -2.22 6.63 4.11
CA THR A 48 -3.49 5.92 4.30
C THR A 48 -3.37 4.48 3.84
N ILE A 49 -3.68 3.53 4.72
CA ILE A 49 -3.71 2.09 4.42
C ILE A 49 -5.14 1.62 4.63
N THR A 50 -5.71 0.95 3.62
CA THR A 50 -7.06 0.38 3.67
C THR A 50 -7.03 -1.05 3.18
N PHE A 51 -7.85 -1.91 3.78
CA PHE A 51 -7.98 -3.32 3.40
C PHE A 51 -9.45 -3.74 3.51
N ASP A 52 -9.99 -4.25 2.40
CA ASP A 52 -11.41 -4.66 2.28
C ASP A 52 -11.56 -6.19 2.34
N GLY A 53 -10.64 -6.90 3.01
CA GLY A 53 -10.61 -8.37 3.08
C GLY A 53 -10.01 -9.05 1.83
N GLN A 54 -10.05 -8.40 0.67
CA GLN A 54 -9.43 -8.89 -0.57
C GLN A 54 -8.50 -7.87 -1.22
N LEU A 55 -8.88 -6.59 -1.23
CA LEU A 55 -8.10 -5.52 -1.86
C LEU A 55 -7.45 -4.66 -0.78
N CYS A 56 -6.11 -4.57 -0.79
CA CYS A 56 -5.36 -3.61 0.00
C CYS A 56 -4.95 -2.41 -0.85
N THR A 57 -5.12 -1.21 -0.30
CA THR A 57 -4.75 0.06 -0.95
C THR A 57 -3.89 0.87 0.00
N LEU A 58 -2.74 1.33 -0.50
CA LEU A 58 -1.85 2.27 0.16
C LEU A 58 -1.87 3.59 -0.62
N ILE A 59 -2.07 4.68 0.10
CA ILE A 59 -1.98 6.04 -0.42
C ILE A 59 -0.91 6.76 0.40
N LYS A 60 0.17 7.24 -0.22
CA LYS A 60 1.16 8.10 0.42
C LYS A 60 1.15 9.46 -0.25
N ASP A 61 0.92 10.51 0.53
CA ASP A 61 0.99 11.89 0.08
C ASP A 61 2.46 12.33 0.18
N ASP A 62 3.11 12.49 -0.96
CA ASP A 62 4.48 12.97 -1.05
C ASP A 62 4.49 14.49 -1.33
N CYS A 63 3.73 15.23 -0.53
CA CYS A 63 3.82 16.69 -0.55
C CYS A 63 5.09 17.07 0.23
N GLU A 64 6.23 17.04 -0.46
CA GLU A 64 7.42 17.74 0.02
C GLU A 64 7.06 19.22 0.18
N LYS A 65 7.33 19.76 1.38
CA LYS A 65 7.21 21.18 1.68
C LYS A 65 8.48 21.92 1.32
#